data_AF-A0A1D6KNM5-F1
#
_entry.id   AF-A0A1D6KNM5-F1
#
_cell.length_a   1.000
_cell.length_b   1.000
_cell.length_c   1.000
_cell.angle_alpha   90.00
_cell.angle_beta   90.00
_cell.angle_gamma   90.00
#
_symmetry.space_group_name_H-M   'P 1'
#
loop_
_entity.id
_entity.type
_entity.pdbx_description
1 polymer ?
#
loop_
_entity_poly.entity_id
_entity_poly.type
_entity_poly.pdbx_seq_one_letter_code
_entity_poly.pdbx_strand_id
1 'polypeptide(L)'
;MFRFFHQLPFLCGLPFLERRASEAAHLIVGRTGKHLFLTDNDDGRRPLLLRMVDDSDDLQFRSALRSFKRRVAYANANFDHMVGWRTSSIRRQHELPKHRLLVRDEKYPHIVYVEKEVTDNNETKAHADHYDPEEEMIRGLTQVPWERVDVSFQKSTQRLVAHNTIQVKSYWLNSDGADVINHMMDNFIV
;
A
#
# COMPACT_ATOMS: atom_id res chain seq x y z
N MET A 1 -30.98 -7.71 8.05
CA MET A 1 -29.88 -8.51 7.48
C MET A 1 -28.57 -7.82 7.86
N PHE A 2 -28.01 -8.17 9.03
CA PHE A 2 -26.90 -7.42 9.63
C PHE A 2 -25.55 -7.97 9.15
N ARG A 3 -24.74 -7.10 8.55
CA ARG A 3 -23.35 -7.36 8.12
C ARG A 3 -22.43 -7.27 9.33
N PHE A 4 -21.70 -8.34 9.63
CA PHE A 4 -20.60 -8.33 10.60
C PHE A 4 -19.39 -7.59 10.00
N PHE A 5 -19.11 -6.37 10.48
CA PHE A 5 -17.79 -5.75 10.44
C PHE A 5 -17.31 -5.62 11.89
N HIS A 6 -16.63 -6.65 12.41
CA HIS A 6 -15.88 -6.61 13.67
C HIS A 6 -14.56 -7.36 13.48
N GLN A 7 -13.74 -6.89 12.53
CA GLN A 7 -12.32 -7.22 12.52
C GLN A 7 -11.58 -5.90 12.60
N LEU A 8 -11.00 -5.62 13.77
CA LEU A 8 -10.05 -4.53 13.93
C LEU A 8 -8.73 -5.02 13.29
N PRO A 9 -8.28 -4.44 12.18
CA PRO A 9 -7.20 -5.01 11.38
C PRO A 9 -5.82 -4.98 12.06
N PHE A 10 -5.70 -4.33 13.23
CA PHE A 10 -4.44 -4.09 13.93
C PHE A 10 -4.01 -5.18 14.92
N LEU A 11 -4.83 -6.21 15.19
CA LEU A 11 -4.58 -7.17 16.30
C LEU A 11 -4.34 -8.62 15.88
N CYS A 12 -4.03 -8.88 14.60
CA CYS A 12 -3.57 -10.20 14.15
C CYS A 12 -4.48 -11.38 14.60
N GLY A 13 -5.79 -11.16 14.73
CA GLY A 13 -6.78 -12.22 15.00
C GLY A 13 -6.64 -12.95 16.34
N LEU A 14 -6.17 -12.30 17.42
CA LEU A 14 -6.17 -12.86 18.78
C LEU A 14 -7.50 -12.52 19.51
N PRO A 15 -8.43 -13.47 19.71
CA PRO A 15 -9.80 -13.19 20.18
C PRO A 15 -9.88 -12.53 21.57
N PHE A 16 -8.85 -12.69 22.39
CA PHE A 16 -8.83 -12.15 23.75
C PHE A 16 -8.55 -10.64 23.80
N LEU A 17 -7.84 -10.09 22.81
CA LEU A 17 -7.51 -8.65 22.73
C LEU A 17 -8.62 -7.83 22.05
N GLU A 18 -9.41 -8.46 21.17
CA GLU A 18 -10.49 -7.82 20.42
C GLU A 18 -11.58 -7.22 21.32
N ARG A 19 -11.85 -7.85 22.47
CA ARG A 19 -12.91 -7.44 23.39
C ARG A 19 -12.60 -6.15 24.17
N ARG A 20 -11.33 -5.74 24.26
CA ARG A 20 -10.91 -4.48 24.91
C ARG A 20 -10.47 -3.39 23.92
N ALA A 21 -10.20 -3.75 22.67
CA ALA A 21 -9.73 -2.81 21.64
C ALA A 21 -10.85 -1.99 20.98
N SER A 22 -12.10 -2.47 21.00
CA SER A 22 -13.25 -1.76 20.43
C SER A 22 -13.47 -0.39 21.10
N GLU A 23 -13.29 -0.31 22.43
CA GLU A 23 -13.43 0.93 23.20
C GLU A 23 -12.27 1.93 22.96
N ALA A 24 -11.13 1.45 22.45
CA ALA A 24 -9.92 2.24 22.19
C ALA A 24 -9.55 2.32 20.70
N ALA A 25 -10.43 1.92 19.78
CA ALA A 25 -10.11 1.80 18.35
C ALA A 25 -9.63 3.11 17.73
N HIS A 26 -10.15 4.25 18.20
CA HIS A 26 -9.73 5.59 17.79
C HIS A 26 -8.29 5.96 18.21
N LEU A 27 -7.75 5.30 19.24
CA LEU A 27 -6.35 5.45 19.69
C LEU A 27 -5.40 4.51 18.94
N ILE A 28 -5.91 3.44 18.35
CA ILE A 28 -5.12 2.36 17.71
C ILE A 28 -4.95 2.62 16.20
N VAL A 29 -5.88 3.33 15.54
CA VAL A 29 -5.67 3.83 14.16
C VAL A 29 -4.74 5.04 14.22
N GLY A 30 -3.44 4.76 14.28
CA GLY A 30 -2.40 5.79 14.20
C GLY A 30 -2.46 6.57 12.88
N ARG A 31 -1.67 7.64 12.78
CA ARG A 31 -1.63 8.54 11.61
C ARG A 31 -1.48 7.80 10.27
N THR A 32 -0.62 6.78 10.24
CA THR A 32 -0.38 5.95 9.05
C THR A 32 -1.63 5.20 8.59
N GLY A 33 -2.42 4.64 9.51
CA GLY A 33 -3.66 3.95 9.18
C GLY A 33 -4.70 4.89 8.56
N LYS A 34 -4.77 6.14 9.04
CA LYS A 34 -5.68 7.15 8.48
C LYS A 34 -5.37 7.48 7.02
N HIS A 35 -4.09 7.74 6.71
CA HIS A 35 -3.64 8.01 5.33
C HIS A 35 -3.97 6.86 4.38
N LEU A 36 -3.81 5.63 4.86
CA LEU A 36 -3.92 4.43 4.06
C LEU A 36 -5.33 4.09 3.59
N PHE A 37 -6.31 4.34 4.47
CA PHE A 37 -7.73 4.17 4.18
C PHE A 37 -8.38 5.45 3.63
N LEU A 38 -7.58 6.47 3.28
CA LEU A 38 -8.06 7.77 2.83
C LEU A 38 -9.08 8.39 3.82
N THR A 39 -8.79 8.26 5.11
CA THR A 39 -9.60 8.82 6.21
C THR A 39 -8.85 9.88 7.00
N ASP A 40 -7.63 10.22 6.58
CA ASP A 40 -6.92 11.38 7.12
C ASP A 40 -7.67 12.66 6.74
N ASN A 41 -7.78 13.53 7.72
CA ASN A 41 -8.47 14.81 7.61
C ASN A 41 -7.69 15.84 8.44
N ASP A 42 -6.40 15.96 8.12
CA ASP A 42 -5.49 16.89 8.78
C ASP A 42 -5.99 18.32 8.46
N ASP A 43 -6.43 19.06 9.48
CA ASP A 43 -6.92 20.44 9.41
C ASP A 43 -8.12 20.66 8.47
N GLY A 44 -9.04 19.69 8.38
CA GLY A 44 -10.23 19.79 7.51
C GLY A 44 -9.92 19.53 6.02
N ARG A 45 -8.69 19.15 5.70
CA ARG A 45 -8.24 18.90 4.33
C ARG A 45 -8.56 17.48 3.89
N ARG A 46 -8.76 17.33 2.58
CA ARG A 46 -8.92 16.03 1.94
C ARG A 46 -7.70 15.11 2.19
N PRO A 47 -7.86 13.78 2.18
CA PRO A 47 -6.75 12.83 2.29
C PRO A 47 -5.53 13.18 1.44
N LEU A 48 -4.32 13.03 1.99
CA LEU A 48 -3.08 13.43 1.33
C LEU A 48 -2.92 12.78 -0.05
N LEU A 49 -3.17 11.47 -0.18
CA LEU A 49 -3.05 10.77 -1.47
C LEU A 49 -4.05 11.30 -2.52
N LEU A 50 -5.23 11.75 -2.09
CA LEU A 50 -6.21 12.43 -2.95
C LEU A 50 -5.85 13.87 -3.28
N ARG A 51 -4.96 14.50 -2.51
CA ARG A 51 -4.40 15.83 -2.83
C ARG A 51 -3.20 15.72 -3.75
N MET A 52 -2.46 14.60 -3.67
CA MET A 52 -1.32 14.34 -4.54
C MET A 52 -1.71 14.03 -5.99
N VAL A 53 -3.00 13.76 -6.24
CA VAL A 53 -3.51 13.50 -7.59
C VAL A 53 -3.40 14.71 -8.49
N ASP A 54 -3.35 15.95 -7.98
CA ASP A 54 -3.31 17.16 -8.80
C ASP A 54 -2.51 18.29 -8.16
N ASP A 55 -2.20 19.32 -8.94
CA ASP A 55 -1.66 20.57 -8.42
C ASP A 55 -2.80 21.46 -7.91
N SER A 56 -2.52 22.21 -6.85
CA SER A 56 -3.40 23.25 -6.29
C SER A 56 -2.63 24.58 -6.21
N ASP A 57 -3.36 25.69 -6.01
CA ASP A 57 -2.76 27.03 -5.92
C ASP A 57 -1.62 27.12 -4.88
N ASP A 58 -1.76 26.43 -3.74
CA ASP A 58 -0.79 26.45 -2.65
C ASP A 58 0.30 25.38 -2.76
N LEU A 59 0.03 24.28 -3.48
CA LEU A 59 0.85 23.06 -3.44
C LEU A 59 0.86 22.34 -4.80
N GLN A 60 2.06 22.19 -5.35
CA GLN A 60 2.32 21.62 -6.67
C GLN A 60 2.69 20.12 -6.56
N PHE A 61 1.79 19.29 -6.03
CA PHE A 61 2.10 17.87 -5.76
C PHE A 61 2.36 17.04 -7.01
N ARG A 62 1.51 17.15 -8.04
CA ARG A 62 1.65 16.37 -9.28
C ARG A 62 2.91 16.82 -10.03
N SER A 63 3.15 18.11 -10.10
CA SER A 63 4.37 18.67 -10.67
C SER A 63 5.62 18.22 -9.91
N ALA A 64 5.58 18.19 -8.58
CA ALA A 64 6.66 17.63 -7.77
C ALA A 64 6.86 16.14 -8.04
N LEU A 65 5.79 15.33 -8.12
CA LEU A 65 5.88 13.90 -8.47
C LEU A 65 6.52 13.68 -9.85
N ARG A 66 6.20 14.53 -10.84
CA ARG A 66 6.82 14.49 -12.18
C ARG A 66 8.31 14.84 -12.17
N SER A 67 8.77 15.65 -11.22
CA SER A 67 10.18 16.05 -11.14
C SER A 67 11.13 14.90 -10.76
N PHE A 68 10.62 13.85 -10.10
CA PHE A 68 11.41 12.66 -9.81
C PHE A 68 11.73 11.90 -11.09
N LYS A 69 13.00 11.54 -11.31
CA LYS A 69 13.40 10.73 -12.47
C LYS A 69 12.82 9.31 -12.45
N ARG A 70 12.56 8.80 -11.25
CA ARG A 70 12.10 7.43 -11.01
C ARG A 70 11.16 7.43 -9.81
N ARG A 71 10.04 6.71 -9.92
CA ARG A 71 9.05 6.52 -8.85
C ARG A 71 8.79 5.03 -8.71
N VAL A 72 8.83 4.53 -7.48
CA VAL A 72 8.66 3.10 -7.20
C VAL A 72 7.72 2.93 -6.02
N ALA A 73 6.71 2.08 -6.17
CA ALA A 73 5.78 1.71 -5.12
C ALA A 73 6.06 0.27 -4.66
N TYR A 74 6.31 0.08 -3.36
CA TYR A 74 6.40 -1.23 -2.75
C TYR A 74 5.11 -1.55 -2.01
N ALA A 75 4.50 -2.69 -2.34
CA ALA A 75 3.29 -3.15 -1.69
C ALA A 75 3.46 -4.61 -1.25
N ASN A 76 3.18 -4.92 0.02
CA ASN A 76 3.03 -6.31 0.41
C ASN A 76 1.74 -6.83 -0.21
N ALA A 77 1.82 -7.96 -0.97
CA ALA A 77 0.95 -8.81 -1.82
C ALA A 77 0.10 -9.88 -1.10
N ASN A 78 0.45 -10.27 0.15
CA ASN A 78 -0.37 -11.20 0.94
C ASN A 78 -0.32 -10.89 2.45
N PHE A 79 -1.35 -11.35 3.19
CA PHE A 79 -1.45 -11.26 4.67
C PHE A 79 -1.43 -9.83 5.25
N ASP A 80 -1.53 -8.80 4.41
CA ASP A 80 -1.75 -7.43 4.85
C ASP A 80 -3.23 -7.06 4.78
N HIS A 81 -4.04 -7.63 5.66
CA HIS A 81 -5.46 -7.28 5.77
C HIS A 81 -5.69 -5.86 6.33
N MET A 82 -4.61 -5.22 6.80
CA MET A 82 -4.62 -3.87 7.36
C MET A 82 -4.47 -2.80 6.29
N VAL A 83 -4.02 -3.16 5.09
CA VAL A 83 -3.79 -2.23 4.00
C VAL A 83 -4.64 -2.60 2.79
N GLY A 84 -5.42 -1.64 2.28
CA GLY A 84 -6.09 -1.79 1.00
C GLY A 84 -5.05 -1.95 -0.12
N TRP A 85 -5.06 -3.11 -0.79
CA TRP A 85 -4.25 -3.41 -1.98
C TRP A 85 -4.16 -2.27 -2.98
N ARG A 86 -5.30 -1.60 -3.16
CA ARG A 86 -5.52 -0.55 -4.13
C ARG A 86 -4.75 0.72 -3.80
N THR A 87 -4.65 1.07 -2.52
CA THR A 87 -3.94 2.27 -2.06
C THR A 87 -2.43 2.05 -1.98
N SER A 88 -1.97 0.88 -1.53
CA SER A 88 -0.53 0.59 -1.43
C SER A 88 0.16 0.36 -2.75
N SER A 89 -0.50 -0.32 -3.70
CA SER A 89 0.09 -0.66 -4.99
C SER A 89 -0.23 0.34 -6.11
N ILE A 90 -1.12 1.32 -5.84
CA ILE A 90 -1.63 2.28 -6.83
C ILE A 90 -2.12 1.53 -8.08
N ARG A 91 -2.92 0.48 -7.85
CA ARG A 91 -3.49 -0.41 -8.87
C ARG A 91 -4.88 -0.86 -8.48
N ARG A 92 -5.72 -1.14 -9.47
CA ARG A 92 -7.01 -1.81 -9.29
C ARG A 92 -6.80 -3.27 -8.97
N GLN A 93 -7.80 -3.89 -8.34
CA GLN A 93 -7.74 -5.31 -7.99
C GLN A 93 -7.47 -6.22 -9.20
N HIS A 94 -7.99 -5.88 -10.38
CA HIS A 94 -7.82 -6.66 -11.61
C HIS A 94 -6.48 -6.41 -12.32
N GLU A 95 -5.74 -5.36 -11.93
CA GLU A 95 -4.41 -5.03 -12.45
C GLU A 95 -3.29 -5.73 -11.65
N LEU A 96 -3.62 -6.36 -10.52
CA LEU A 96 -2.65 -7.10 -9.72
C LEU A 96 -2.16 -8.35 -10.46
N PRO A 97 -0.87 -8.72 -10.29
CA PRO A 97 -0.31 -9.90 -10.94
C PRO A 97 -1.03 -11.16 -10.49
N LYS A 98 -1.36 -12.02 -11.46
CA LYS A 98 -1.90 -13.35 -11.16
C LYS A 98 -0.81 -14.19 -10.48
N HIS A 99 -1.19 -15.03 -9.53
CA HIS A 99 -0.27 -15.89 -8.75
C HIS A 99 0.73 -16.72 -9.59
N ARG A 100 0.42 -17.00 -10.87
CA ARG A 100 1.32 -17.73 -11.78
C ARG A 100 2.49 -16.91 -12.33
N LEU A 101 2.44 -15.59 -12.21
CA LEU A 101 3.48 -14.65 -12.68
C LEU A 101 4.46 -14.27 -11.56
N LEU A 102 4.29 -14.84 -10.37
CA LEU A 102 5.16 -14.54 -9.24
C LEU A 102 6.53 -15.19 -9.47
N VAL A 103 7.56 -14.35 -9.51
CA VAL A 103 8.96 -14.76 -9.65
C VAL A 103 9.46 -15.18 -8.28
N ARG A 104 10.29 -16.22 -8.24
CA ARG A 104 11.04 -16.59 -7.05
C ARG A 104 12.46 -16.08 -7.21
N ASP A 105 12.77 -14.97 -6.57
CA ASP A 105 14.14 -14.45 -6.49
C ASP A 105 14.89 -15.21 -5.39
N GLU A 106 16.11 -15.66 -5.69
CA GLU A 106 16.94 -16.39 -4.71
C GLU A 106 17.60 -15.46 -3.69
N LYS A 107 17.91 -14.22 -4.10
CA LYS A 107 18.55 -13.20 -3.27
C LYS A 107 17.52 -12.46 -2.42
N TYR A 108 16.33 -12.24 -2.96
CA TYR A 108 15.24 -11.53 -2.28
C TYR A 108 13.96 -12.38 -2.25
N PRO A 109 13.90 -13.41 -1.39
CA PRO A 109 12.83 -14.41 -1.40
C PRO A 109 11.42 -13.86 -1.17
N HIS A 110 11.28 -12.65 -0.60
CA HIS A 110 9.99 -12.01 -0.40
C HIS A 110 9.59 -11.08 -1.55
N ILE A 111 10.46 -10.79 -2.52
CA ILE A 111 10.07 -10.06 -3.73
C ILE A 111 9.42 -11.04 -4.69
N VAL A 112 8.13 -10.85 -4.97
CA VAL A 112 7.33 -11.80 -5.76
C VAL A 112 6.98 -11.28 -7.14
N TYR A 113 6.95 -9.98 -7.36
CA TYR A 113 6.73 -9.42 -8.69
C TYR A 113 7.35 -8.02 -8.79
N VAL A 114 7.93 -7.72 -9.95
CA VAL A 114 8.49 -6.41 -10.28
C VAL A 114 7.95 -5.97 -11.63
N GLU A 115 7.13 -4.94 -11.61
CA GLU A 115 6.66 -4.20 -12.78
C GLU A 115 7.63 -3.05 -13.05
N LYS A 116 8.32 -3.09 -14.19
CA LYS A 116 9.07 -1.92 -14.68
C LYS A 116 8.09 -0.89 -15.25
N GLU A 117 8.51 0.38 -15.34
CA GLU A 117 7.66 1.42 -15.94
C GLU A 117 7.19 0.99 -17.34
N VAL A 118 5.88 0.75 -17.50
CA VAL A 118 5.25 0.49 -18.79
C VAL A 118 4.54 1.78 -19.21
N THR A 119 4.87 2.27 -20.40
CA THR A 119 4.35 3.55 -20.95
C THR A 119 3.02 3.39 -21.68
N ASP A 120 2.24 2.34 -21.39
CA ASP A 120 0.97 2.08 -22.07
C ASP A 120 -0.19 2.70 -21.29
N ASN A 121 -0.45 3.96 -21.58
CA ASN A 121 -1.62 4.69 -21.09
C ASN A 121 -2.87 4.26 -21.87
N ASN A 122 -3.34 3.03 -21.67
CA ASN A 122 -4.69 2.65 -22.09
C ASN A 122 -5.68 3.07 -21.01
N GLU A 123 -6.17 4.32 -21.13
CA GLU A 123 -7.23 4.85 -20.28
C GLU A 123 -8.50 4.02 -20.42
N THR A 124 -8.72 3.11 -19.48
CA THR A 124 -10.01 2.43 -19.38
C THR A 124 -10.96 3.33 -18.59
N LYS A 125 -11.81 4.07 -19.31
CA LYS A 125 -12.88 4.89 -18.70
C LYS A 125 -13.92 3.98 -18.06
N ALA A 126 -13.73 3.62 -16.79
CA ALA A 126 -14.81 3.08 -15.97
C ALA A 126 -15.75 4.24 -15.59
N HIS A 127 -16.97 4.24 -16.10
CA HIS A 127 -18.04 5.08 -15.59
C HIS A 127 -18.59 4.41 -14.33
N ALA A 128 -18.41 5.05 -13.18
CA ALA A 128 -19.06 4.66 -11.94
C ALA A 128 -19.93 5.83 -11.47
N ASP A 129 -21.22 5.57 -11.27
CA ASP A 129 -22.21 6.56 -10.79
C ASP A 129 -22.05 6.90 -9.30
N HIS A 130 -21.01 6.38 -8.63
CA HIS A 130 -20.73 6.61 -7.22
C HIS A 130 -19.28 7.07 -7.03
N TYR A 131 -19.08 8.08 -6.18
CA TYR A 131 -17.76 8.59 -5.83
C TYR A 131 -16.97 7.51 -5.07
N ASP A 132 -15.89 7.03 -5.69
CA ASP A 132 -14.94 6.09 -5.11
C ASP A 132 -13.57 6.80 -4.95
N PRO A 133 -13.17 7.17 -3.73
CA PRO A 133 -11.90 7.85 -3.49
C PRO A 133 -10.68 7.01 -3.87
N GLU A 134 -10.74 5.68 -3.78
CA GLU A 134 -9.60 4.84 -4.20
C GLU A 134 -9.44 4.85 -5.72
N GLU A 135 -10.53 4.84 -6.49
CA GLU A 135 -10.48 4.97 -7.95
C GLU A 135 -9.95 6.34 -8.39
N GLU A 136 -10.38 7.42 -7.73
CA GLU A 136 -9.85 8.75 -8.02
C GLU A 136 -8.35 8.83 -7.74
N MET A 137 -7.92 8.31 -6.59
CA MET A 137 -6.52 8.23 -6.22
C MET A 137 -5.72 7.43 -7.27
N ILE A 138 -6.18 6.22 -7.64
CA ILE A 138 -5.50 5.38 -8.64
C ILE A 138 -5.40 6.13 -9.96
N ARG A 139 -6.50 6.68 -10.49
CA ARG A 139 -6.51 7.42 -11.75
C ARG A 139 -5.60 8.64 -11.75
N GLY A 140 -5.59 9.37 -10.64
CA GLY A 140 -4.76 10.56 -10.49
C GLY A 140 -3.28 10.25 -10.47
N LEU A 141 -2.89 9.32 -9.59
CA LEU A 141 -1.49 8.97 -9.37
C LEU A 141 -0.90 8.15 -10.52
N THR A 142 -1.69 7.41 -11.30
CA THR A 142 -1.22 6.69 -12.51
C THR A 142 -0.99 7.58 -13.73
N GLN A 143 -1.30 8.88 -13.67
CA GLN A 143 -0.90 9.83 -14.73
C GLN A 143 0.61 10.12 -14.77
N VAL A 144 1.36 9.59 -13.81
CA VAL A 144 2.83 9.53 -13.84
C VAL A 144 3.25 8.07 -13.77
N PRO A 145 4.35 7.67 -14.43
CA PRO A 145 4.76 6.27 -14.44
C PRO A 145 5.30 5.85 -13.07
N TRP A 146 5.02 4.60 -12.70
CA TRP A 146 5.49 3.96 -11.48
C TRP A 146 6.09 2.60 -11.83
N GLU A 147 7.26 2.32 -11.26
CA GLU A 147 7.67 0.93 -11.03
C GLU A 147 6.91 0.39 -9.82
N ARG A 148 6.54 -0.89 -9.86
CA ARG A 148 5.80 -1.52 -8.78
C ARG A 148 6.48 -2.79 -8.35
N VAL A 149 6.68 -2.93 -7.05
CA VAL A 149 7.31 -4.09 -6.44
C VAL A 149 6.34 -4.70 -5.45
N ASP A 150 5.93 -5.93 -5.74
CA ASP A 150 5.08 -6.71 -4.87
C ASP A 150 5.94 -7.61 -3.97
N VAL A 151 5.68 -7.51 -2.68
CA VAL A 151 6.37 -8.23 -1.61
C VAL A 151 5.42 -9.30 -1.05
N SER A 152 5.86 -10.47 -0.65
CA SER A 152 4.97 -11.45 0.00
C SER A 152 5.64 -12.17 1.14
N PHE A 153 5.05 -12.05 2.34
CA PHE A 153 5.48 -12.77 3.53
C PHE A 153 4.72 -14.08 3.75
N GLN A 154 3.99 -14.61 2.77
CA GLN A 154 3.15 -15.81 2.94
C GLN A 154 3.88 -17.01 3.58
N LYS A 155 5.16 -17.18 3.25
CA LYS A 155 6.02 -18.27 3.74
C LYS A 155 6.80 -17.91 5.02
N SER A 156 6.78 -16.65 5.44
CA SER A 156 7.44 -16.17 6.65
C SER A 156 6.63 -16.51 7.90
N THR A 157 7.32 -16.77 9.01
CA THR A 157 6.71 -16.90 10.33
C THR A 157 6.20 -15.55 10.87
N GLN A 158 6.71 -14.43 10.33
CA GLN A 158 6.34 -13.05 10.66
C GLN A 158 5.12 -12.54 9.85
N ARG A 159 4.47 -13.39 9.05
CA ARG A 159 3.35 -13.02 8.16
C ARG A 159 2.17 -12.33 8.83
N LEU A 160 1.91 -12.59 10.12
CA LEU A 160 0.84 -11.92 10.86
C LEU A 160 1.17 -10.45 11.14
N VAL A 161 2.46 -10.12 11.19
CA VAL A 161 2.97 -8.74 11.37
C VAL A 161 3.64 -8.23 10.08
N ALA A 162 3.21 -8.75 8.92
CA ALA A 162 3.81 -8.46 7.63
C ALA A 162 3.88 -6.95 7.32
N HIS A 163 2.88 -6.19 7.79
CA HIS A 163 2.84 -4.73 7.68
C HIS A 163 4.05 -4.04 8.34
N ASN A 164 4.48 -4.50 9.52
CA ASN A 164 5.69 -3.98 10.18
C ASN A 164 6.96 -4.63 9.61
N THR A 165 6.81 -5.81 9.01
CA THR A 165 7.92 -6.60 8.47
C THR A 165 8.47 -5.99 7.21
N ILE A 166 7.64 -5.51 6.29
CA ILE A 166 8.09 -4.82 5.06
C ILE A 166 8.97 -3.59 5.36
N GLN A 167 8.79 -2.95 6.51
CA GLN A 167 9.56 -1.77 6.96
C GLN A 167 10.68 -2.12 7.94
N VAL A 168 10.80 -3.37 8.37
CA VAL A 168 11.74 -3.82 9.41
C VAL A 168 11.66 -2.93 10.68
N LYS A 169 10.44 -2.70 11.18
CA LYS A 169 10.18 -1.75 12.28
C LYS A 169 11.02 -2.05 13.54
N SER A 170 11.18 -3.33 13.88
CA SER A 170 12.11 -3.79 14.91
C SER A 170 12.83 -5.02 14.39
N TYR A 171 14.14 -4.93 14.21
CA TYR A 171 14.93 -6.03 13.64
C TYR A 171 14.73 -7.36 14.40
N TRP A 172 14.54 -7.32 15.71
CA TRP A 172 14.30 -8.52 16.53
C TRP A 172 12.99 -9.26 16.16
N LEU A 173 11.97 -8.55 15.69
CA LEU A 173 10.65 -9.11 15.35
C LEU A 173 10.36 -9.14 13.84
N ASN A 174 11.07 -8.34 13.07
CA ASN A 174 10.75 -7.99 11.68
C ASN A 174 11.92 -8.26 10.72
N SER A 175 12.88 -9.09 11.14
CA SER A 175 14.08 -9.43 10.36
C SER A 175 13.79 -10.01 8.98
N ASP A 176 12.63 -10.66 8.78
CA ASP A 176 12.32 -11.32 7.52
C ASP A 176 12.13 -10.31 6.39
N GLY A 177 11.86 -9.04 6.68
CA GLY A 177 11.79 -7.99 5.67
C GLY A 177 13.13 -7.37 5.28
N ALA A 178 14.24 -7.83 5.86
CA ALA A 178 15.56 -7.27 5.56
C ALA A 178 15.94 -7.44 4.09
N ASP A 179 15.50 -8.52 3.44
CA ASP A 179 15.73 -8.72 2.01
C ASP A 179 14.98 -7.71 1.13
N VAL A 180 13.81 -7.23 1.57
CA VAL A 180 13.08 -6.15 0.89
C VAL A 180 13.86 -4.83 0.97
N ILE A 181 14.42 -4.51 2.14
CA ILE A 181 15.27 -3.33 2.32
C ILE A 181 16.55 -3.45 1.48
N ASN A 182 17.18 -4.62 1.46
CA ASN A 182 18.35 -4.88 0.61
C ASN A 182 18.00 -4.74 -0.88
N HIS A 183 16.83 -5.23 -1.31
CA HIS A 183 16.35 -5.03 -2.68
C HIS A 183 16.19 -3.55 -3.01
N MET A 184 15.64 -2.74 -2.09
CA MET A 184 15.60 -1.28 -2.26
C MET A 184 17.01 -0.70 -2.37
N MET A 185 17.91 -1.02 -1.44
CA MET A 185 19.26 -0.48 -1.46
C MET A 185 19.99 -0.80 -2.76
N ASP A 186 19.97 -2.05 -3.21
CA ASP A 186 20.70 -2.51 -4.39
C ASP A 186 20.11 -1.98 -5.71
N ASN A 187 18.82 -1.64 -5.74
CA ASN A 187 18.17 -1.11 -6.93
C ASN A 187 18.13 0.43 -6.98
N PHE A 188 18.33 1.14 -5.87
CA PHE A 188 18.17 2.60 -5.78
C PHE A 188 19.51 3.36 -5.70
N ILE A 189 20.63 2.67 -5.85
CA ILE A 189 21.94 3.32 -5.97
C ILE A 189 21.95 4.16 -7.25
N VAL A 190 22.17 5.46 -7.09
CA VAL A 190 22.32 6.46 -8.17
C VAL A 190 23.81 6.68 -8.44
#